data_AF-A0A966MMC4-F1
#
_entry.id   AF-A0A966MMC4-F1
#
_cell.length_a   1.000
_cell.length_b   1.000
_cell.length_c   1.000
_cell.angle_alpha   90.00
_cell.angle_beta   90.00
_cell.angle_gamma   90.00
#
_symmetry.space_group_name_H-M   'P 1'
#
loop_
_entity.id
_entity.type
_entity.pdbx_description
1 polymer ?
#
loop_
_entity_poly.entity_id
_entity_poly.type
_entity_poly.pdbx_seq_one_letter_code
_entity_poly.pdbx_strand_id
1 'polypeptide(L)'
;MTVLARVLAAVVGAVVAFAGANKVTDMTSWRAAVTAQHLPRAVAPVVPPAELLLGVCLVVLPVNSLVLGLTTLLLLVFTVFLAVQVAGRSRVPCACFGARVARAPRGIDVLRNVAMIAALFAAAVLH
;
A
#
# COMPACT_ATOMS: atom_id res chain seq x y z
N MET A 1 23.61 8.01 3.00
CA MET A 1 22.56 7.68 2.02
C MET A 1 23.15 7.17 0.72
N THR A 2 23.07 5.85 0.49
CA THR A 2 23.45 5.26 -0.80
C THR A 2 22.40 5.57 -1.87
N VAL A 3 22.83 5.72 -3.13
CA VAL A 3 21.91 5.90 -4.29
C VAL A 3 20.89 4.76 -4.36
N LEU A 4 21.32 3.54 -4.02
CA LEU A 4 20.46 2.35 -3.98
C LEU A 4 19.30 2.49 -2.99
N ALA A 5 19.56 2.93 -1.75
CA ALA A 5 18.52 3.15 -0.75
C ALA A 5 17.46 4.15 -1.25
N ARG A 6 17.92 5.20 -1.95
CA ARG A 6 17.03 6.22 -2.51
C ARG A 6 16.15 5.66 -3.62
N VAL A 7 16.72 4.86 -4.53
CA VAL A 7 15.98 4.24 -5.63
C VAL A 7 14.94 3.26 -5.10
N LEU A 8 15.31 2.40 -4.13
CA LEU A 8 14.38 1.45 -3.51
C LEU A 8 13.19 2.18 -2.84
N ALA A 9 13.47 3.19 -2.02
CA ALA A 9 12.44 4.00 -1.37
C ALA A 9 11.54 4.71 -2.39
N ALA A 10 12.12 5.29 -3.45
CA ALA A 10 11.37 5.99 -4.48
C ALA A 10 10.47 5.05 -5.30
N VAL A 11 10.94 3.85 -5.63
CA VAL A 11 10.13 2.84 -6.35
C VAL A 11 8.94 2.41 -5.51
N VAL A 12 9.15 2.08 -4.23
CA VAL A 12 8.04 1.73 -3.33
C VAL A 12 7.10 2.91 -3.15
N GLY A 13 7.64 4.11 -2.93
CA GLY A 13 6.88 5.35 -2.80
C GLY A 13 5.99 5.63 -4.00
N ALA A 14 6.51 5.48 -5.22
CA ALA A 14 5.76 5.66 -6.46
C ALA A 14 4.60 4.66 -6.58
N VAL A 15 4.81 3.39 -6.23
CA VAL A 15 3.76 2.37 -6.25
C VAL A 15 2.66 2.68 -5.23
N VAL A 16 3.04 3.06 -4.00
CA VAL A 16 2.08 3.42 -2.94
C VAL A 16 1.30 4.69 -3.31
N ALA A 17 1.98 5.72 -3.84
CA ALA A 17 1.33 6.94 -4.31
C ALA A 17 0.35 6.67 -5.45
N PHE A 18 0.74 5.83 -6.42
CA PHE A 18 -0.14 5.43 -7.52
C PHE A 18 -1.36 4.64 -7.02
N ALA A 19 -1.18 3.77 -6.04
CA ALA A 19 -2.29 3.04 -5.41
C ALA A 19 -3.26 3.98 -4.68
N GLY A 20 -2.75 5.00 -3.97
CA GLY A 20 -3.55 6.03 -3.33
C GLY A 20 -4.29 6.91 -4.33
N ALA A 21 -3.61 7.38 -5.38
CA ALA A 21 -4.18 8.18 -6.45
C ALA A 21 -5.36 7.44 -7.13
N ASN A 22 -5.20 6.15 -7.45
CA ASN A 22 -6.28 5.36 -8.05
C ASN A 22 -7.52 5.25 -7.15
N LYS A 23 -7.34 5.20 -5.81
CA LYS A 23 -8.46 5.19 -4.87
C LYS A 23 -9.12 6.56 -4.74
N VAL A 24 -8.36 7.64 -4.88
CA VAL A 24 -8.92 9.00 -4.90
C VAL A 24 -9.72 9.23 -6.18
N THR A 25 -9.20 8.82 -7.34
CA THR A 25 -9.87 9.01 -8.63
C THR A 25 -11.13 8.17 -8.79
N ASP A 26 -11.22 7.02 -8.13
CA ASP A 26 -12.43 6.18 -8.08
C ASP A 26 -12.83 5.87 -6.63
N MET A 27 -13.13 6.96 -5.91
CA MET A 27 -13.55 6.90 -4.52
C MET A 27 -14.89 6.16 -4.34
N THR A 28 -15.76 6.20 -5.34
CA THR A 28 -17.05 5.50 -5.34
C THR A 28 -16.85 3.99 -5.29
N SER A 29 -16.03 3.42 -6.19
CA SER A 29 -15.74 1.98 -6.19
C SER A 29 -14.94 1.57 -4.97
N TRP A 30 -14.03 2.42 -4.48
CA TRP A 30 -13.29 2.18 -3.24
C TRP A 30 -14.22 2.07 -2.03
N ARG A 31 -15.17 3.00 -1.86
CA ARG A 31 -16.17 2.95 -0.76
C ARG A 31 -17.06 1.72 -0.85
N ALA A 32 -17.46 1.32 -2.06
CA ALA A 32 -18.21 0.09 -2.29
C ALA A 32 -17.40 -1.15 -1.84
N ALA A 33 -16.11 -1.21 -2.19
CA ALA A 33 -15.22 -2.28 -1.77
C ALA A 33 -15.00 -2.32 -0.24
N VAL A 34 -14.78 -1.16 0.40
CA VAL A 34 -14.67 -1.06 1.87
C VAL A 34 -15.92 -1.61 2.55
N THR A 35 -17.10 -1.25 2.04
CA THR A 35 -18.38 -1.71 2.59
C THR A 35 -18.59 -3.22 2.36
N ALA A 36 -18.28 -3.72 1.17
CA ALA A 36 -18.39 -5.15 0.85
C ALA A 36 -17.46 -6.03 1.71
N GLN A 37 -16.31 -5.48 2.11
CA GLN A 37 -15.34 -6.15 2.98
C GLN A 37 -15.63 -5.94 4.48
N HIS A 38 -16.77 -5.31 4.83
CA HIS A 38 -17.16 -5.01 6.21
C HIS A 38 -16.09 -4.22 7.01
N LEU A 39 -15.30 -3.41 6.31
CA LEU A 39 -14.28 -2.58 6.92
C LEU A 39 -14.90 -1.33 7.58
N PRO A 40 -14.25 -0.76 8.61
CA PRO A 40 -14.73 0.47 9.24
C PRO A 40 -14.87 1.61 8.22
N ARG A 41 -15.95 2.39 8.31
CA ARG A 41 -16.24 3.50 7.37
C ARG A 41 -15.13 4.56 7.32
N ALA A 42 -14.36 4.70 8.41
CA ALA A 42 -13.21 5.61 8.50
C ALA A 42 -12.05 5.21 7.58
N VAL A 43 -11.94 3.93 7.18
CA VAL A 43 -10.89 3.46 6.26
C VAL A 43 -11.00 4.14 4.91
N ALA A 44 -12.22 4.36 4.42
CA ALA A 44 -12.45 4.90 3.09
C ALA A 44 -11.86 6.30 2.87
N PRO A 45 -12.07 7.30 3.76
CA PRO A 45 -11.48 8.62 3.61
C PRO A 45 -10.03 8.72 4.10
N VAL A 46 -9.57 7.85 5.02
CA VAL A 46 -8.23 7.98 5.64
C VAL A 46 -7.13 7.32 4.83
N VAL A 47 -7.38 6.14 4.28
CA VAL A 47 -6.34 5.34 3.62
C VAL A 47 -5.81 5.99 2.33
N PRO A 48 -6.64 6.46 1.38
CA PRO A 48 -6.14 7.03 0.14
C PRO A 48 -5.20 8.24 0.31
N PRO A 49 -5.51 9.26 1.16
CA PRO A 49 -4.58 10.35 1.40
C PRO A 49 -3.34 9.89 2.17
N ALA A 50 -3.44 8.93 3.09
CA ALA A 50 -2.27 8.40 3.79
C ALA A 50 -1.30 7.71 2.82
N GLU A 51 -1.79 6.88 1.90
CA GLU A 51 -1.00 6.27 0.84
C GLU A 51 -0.33 7.32 -0.05
N LEU A 52 -1.10 8.33 -0.48
CA LEU A 52 -0.59 9.36 -1.36
C LEU A 52 0.49 10.20 -0.68
N LEU A 53 0.26 10.64 0.56
CA LEU A 53 1.21 11.44 1.33
C LEU A 53 2.51 10.65 1.61
N LEU A 54 2.40 9.43 2.12
CA LEU A 54 3.58 8.60 2.40
C LEU A 54 4.37 8.27 1.13
N GLY A 55 3.66 7.93 0.05
CA GLY A 55 4.28 7.66 -1.25
C GLY A 55 5.03 8.87 -1.82
N VAL A 56 4.41 10.05 -1.79
CA VAL A 56 5.06 11.30 -2.23
C VAL A 56 6.24 11.65 -1.33
N CYS A 57 6.11 11.50 -0.01
CA CYS A 57 7.21 11.74 0.93
C CYS A 57 8.42 10.84 0.63
N LEU A 58 8.22 9.56 0.34
CA LEU A 58 9.32 8.64 -0.03
C LEU A 58 10.04 9.03 -1.32
N VAL A 59 9.31 9.62 -2.28
CA VAL A 59 9.87 10.05 -3.58
C VAL A 59 10.60 11.39 -3.45
N VAL A 60 9.99 12.36 -2.76
CA VAL A 60 10.44 13.77 -2.78
C VAL A 60 11.42 14.08 -1.64
N LEU A 61 11.11 13.66 -0.39
CA LEU A 61 11.90 14.02 0.78
C LEU A 61 13.08 13.07 0.96
N PRO A 62 14.24 13.50 1.47
CA PRO A 62 15.36 12.61 1.82
C PRO A 62 14.90 11.40 2.64
N VAL A 63 15.65 10.29 2.56
CA VAL A 63 15.28 9.05 3.24
C VAL A 63 15.21 9.32 4.74
N ASN A 64 14.00 9.21 5.29
CA ASN A 64 13.69 9.48 6.68
C ASN A 64 13.11 8.19 7.29
N SER A 65 13.73 7.72 8.38
CA SER A 65 13.35 6.50 9.08
C SER A 65 11.88 6.50 9.53
N LEU A 66 11.32 7.67 9.86
CA LEU A 66 9.91 7.83 10.22
C LEU A 66 8.99 7.53 9.02
N VAL A 67 9.30 8.07 7.84
CA VAL A 67 8.48 7.84 6.62
C VAL A 67 8.61 6.39 6.15
N LEU A 68 9.82 5.83 6.20
CA LEU A 68 10.05 4.40 5.93
C LEU A 68 9.25 3.51 6.89
N GLY A 69 9.30 3.80 8.20
CA GLY A 69 8.57 3.07 9.22
C GLY A 69 7.06 3.13 9.05
N LEU A 70 6.50 4.32 8.83
CA LEU A 70 5.06 4.49 8.60
C LEU A 70 4.59 3.78 7.33
N THR A 71 5.37 3.85 6.25
CA THR A 71 5.02 3.15 5.00
C THR A 71 5.12 1.63 5.18
N THR A 72 6.14 1.16 5.89
CA THR A 72 6.28 -0.27 6.23
C THR A 72 5.10 -0.76 7.06
N LEU A 73 4.69 0.01 8.08
CA LEU A 73 3.52 -0.31 8.91
C LEU A 73 2.24 -0.38 8.07
N LEU A 74 2.02 0.59 7.17
CA LEU A 74 0.88 0.57 6.26
C LEU A 74 0.88 -0.69 5.38
N LEU A 75 2.03 -1.02 4.78
CA LEU A 75 2.18 -2.23 3.96
C LEU A 75 1.98 -3.51 4.77
N LEU A 76 2.43 -3.56 6.03
CA LEU A 76 2.22 -4.69 6.92
C LEU A 76 0.73 -4.89 7.20
N VAL A 77 -0.01 -3.83 7.54
CA VAL A 77 -1.46 -3.89 7.77
C VAL A 77 -2.18 -4.43 6.52
N PHE A 78 -1.83 -3.92 5.33
CA PHE A 78 -2.40 -4.44 4.08
C PHE A 78 -1.99 -5.88 3.78
N THR A 79 -0.75 -6.28 4.08
CA THR A 79 -0.28 -7.64 3.88
C THR A 79 -1.07 -8.61 4.76
N VAL A 80 -1.26 -8.28 6.04
CA VAL A 80 -2.05 -9.10 6.96
C VAL A 80 -3.50 -9.20 6.47
N PHE A 81 -4.11 -8.08 6.08
CA PHE A 81 -5.46 -8.08 5.54
C PHE A 81 -5.58 -8.97 4.28
N LEU A 82 -4.68 -8.79 3.30
CA LEU A 82 -4.65 -9.60 2.09
C LEU A 82 -4.42 -11.09 2.41
N ALA A 83 -3.52 -11.40 3.33
CA ALA A 83 -3.22 -12.78 3.72
C ALA A 83 -4.44 -13.46 4.36
N VAL A 84 -5.17 -12.77 5.24
CA VAL A 84 -6.42 -13.27 5.83
C VAL A 84 -7.47 -13.53 4.75
N GLN A 85 -7.65 -12.60 3.80
CA GLN A 85 -8.62 -12.76 2.71
C GLN A 85 -8.25 -13.91 1.76
N VAL A 86 -6.96 -14.08 1.45
CA VAL A 86 -6.45 -15.18 0.62
C VAL A 86 -6.61 -16.51 1.34
N ALA A 87 -6.26 -16.59 2.63
CA ALA A 87 -6.40 -17.80 3.44
C ALA A 87 -7.86 -18.22 3.59
N GLY A 88 -8.76 -17.25 3.78
CA GLY A 88 -10.21 -17.46 3.83
C GLY A 88 -10.85 -17.74 2.45
N ARG A 89 -10.08 -17.75 1.36
CA ARG A 89 -10.55 -17.91 -0.03
C ARG A 89 -11.70 -16.95 -0.40
N SER A 90 -11.66 -15.74 0.14
CA SER A 90 -12.69 -14.73 -0.11
C SER A 90 -12.76 -14.38 -1.60
N ARG A 91 -13.97 -14.42 -2.17
CA ARG A 91 -14.23 -14.00 -3.55
C ARG A 91 -14.67 -12.54 -3.65
N VAL A 92 -14.80 -11.87 -2.51
CA VAL A 92 -15.19 -10.45 -2.47
C VAL A 92 -14.04 -9.63 -3.08
N PRO A 93 -14.30 -8.80 -4.10
CA PRO A 93 -13.25 -8.01 -4.74
C PRO A 93 -12.61 -7.05 -3.71
N CYS A 94 -11.28 -7.01 -3.65
CA CYS A 94 -10.56 -5.96 -2.93
C CYS A 94 -10.05 -4.93 -3.94
N ALA A 95 -10.35 -3.65 -3.72
CA ALA A 95 -9.74 -2.53 -4.42
C ALA A 95 -8.44 -2.06 -3.72
N CYS A 96 -7.69 -2.99 -3.14
CA CYS A 96 -6.47 -2.75 -2.35
C CYS A 96 -5.41 -1.93 -3.14
N PHE A 97 -5.37 -2.05 -4.48
CA PHE A 97 -4.52 -1.26 -5.39
C PHE A 97 -5.31 -0.28 -6.28
N GLY A 98 -6.54 0.06 -5.87
CA GLY A 98 -7.47 0.89 -6.64
C GLY A 98 -8.50 0.08 -7.42
N ALA A 99 -9.53 0.78 -7.91
CA ALA A 99 -10.70 0.18 -8.57
C ALA A 99 -10.36 -0.54 -9.89
N ARG A 100 -9.33 -0.08 -10.61
CA ARG A 100 -8.85 -0.72 -11.86
C ARG A 100 -8.32 -2.13 -11.64
N VAL A 101 -8.00 -2.50 -10.39
CA VAL A 101 -7.52 -3.85 -10.01
C VAL A 101 -8.51 -4.50 -9.04
N ALA A 102 -9.78 -4.06 -9.00
CA ALA A 102 -10.81 -4.64 -8.15
C ALA A 102 -11.10 -6.08 -8.58
N ARG A 103 -10.40 -7.03 -7.95
CA ARG A 103 -10.57 -8.47 -8.13
C ARG A 103 -10.42 -9.19 -6.80
N ALA A 104 -10.76 -10.48 -6.79
CA ALA A 104 -10.47 -11.32 -5.63
C ALA A 104 -8.95 -11.30 -5.34
N PRO A 105 -8.55 -11.14 -4.06
CA PRO A 105 -7.15 -11.11 -3.67
C PRO A 105 -6.49 -12.47 -3.96
N ARG A 106 -5.23 -12.42 -4.40
CA ARG A 106 -4.43 -13.59 -4.77
C ARG A 106 -3.10 -13.59 -4.01
N GLY A 107 -2.45 -14.75 -3.89
CA GLY A 107 -1.15 -14.86 -3.21
C GLY A 107 -0.07 -13.94 -3.81
N ILE A 108 -0.15 -13.62 -5.11
CA ILE A 108 0.76 -12.66 -5.76
C ILE A 108 0.65 -11.24 -5.19
N ASP A 109 -0.52 -10.85 -4.68
CA ASP A 109 -0.74 -9.53 -4.08
C ASP A 109 -0.04 -9.43 -2.71
N VAL A 110 -0.03 -10.54 -1.96
CA VAL A 110 0.74 -10.68 -0.71
C VAL A 110 2.24 -10.64 -1.01
N LEU A 111 2.70 -11.39 -2.01
CA LEU A 111 4.11 -11.41 -2.40
C LEU A 111 4.60 -10.01 -2.83
N ARG A 112 3.78 -9.25 -3.56
CA ARG A 112 4.10 -7.87 -3.94
C ARG A 112 4.34 -6.99 -2.71
N ASN A 113 3.46 -7.06 -1.71
CA ASN A 113 3.65 -6.28 -0.49
C ASN A 113 4.89 -6.73 0.30
N VAL A 114 5.13 -8.04 0.41
CA VAL A 114 6.33 -8.58 1.07
C VAL A 114 7.60 -8.09 0.37
N ALA A 115 7.62 -8.07 -0.96
CA ALA A 115 8.75 -7.54 -1.73
C ALA A 115 8.96 -6.03 -1.48
N MET A 116 7.89 -5.25 -1.42
CA MET A 116 7.98 -3.81 -1.08
C MET A 116 8.47 -3.58 0.34
N ILE A 117 8.00 -4.37 1.31
CA ILE A 117 8.46 -4.33 2.71
C ILE A 117 9.96 -4.66 2.75
N ALA A 118 10.40 -5.72 2.08
CA ALA A 118 11.82 -6.09 2.00
C ALA A 118 12.67 -4.97 1.37
N ALA A 119 12.16 -4.29 0.34
CA ALA A 119 12.82 -3.14 -0.27
C ALA A 119 12.94 -1.94 0.69
N LEU A 120 11.91 -1.66 1.50
CA LEU A 120 11.96 -0.61 2.52
C LEU A 120 12.94 -0.97 3.65
N PHE A 121 12.99 -2.23 4.08
CA PHE A 121 14.00 -2.70 5.05
C PHE A 121 15.41 -2.58 4.49
N ALA A 122 15.64 -2.98 3.24
CA ALA A 122 16.93 -2.81 2.58
C ALA A 122 17.30 -1.32 2.49
N ALA A 123 16.36 -0.45 2.12
CA ALA A 123 16.58 1.00 2.13
C ALA A 123 16.93 1.51 3.54
N ALA A 124 16.29 1.00 4.59
CA ALA A 124 16.57 1.37 5.98
C ALA A 124 17.97 0.90 6.45
N VAL A 125 18.47 -0.24 5.97
CA VAL A 125 19.82 -0.72 6.33
C VAL A 125 20.91 0.02 5.53
N LEU A 126 20.59 0.52 4.33
CA LEU A 126 21.54 1.10 3.39
C LEU A 126 21.57 2.65 3.37
N HIS A 127 20.73 3.33 4.17
CA HIS A 127 20.61 4.80 4.17
C HIS A 127 21.60 5.51 5.09
#